data_AF-A0A8H5K7Y7-F1
#
_entry.id   AF-A0A8H5K7Y7-F1
#
_cell.length_a   1.000
_cell.length_b   1.000
_cell.length_c   1.000
_cell.angle_alpha   90.00
_cell.angle_beta   90.00
_cell.angle_gamma   90.00
#
_symmetry.space_group_name_H-M   'P 1'
#
loop_
_entity.id
_entity.type
_entity.pdbx_description
1 polymer ?
#
loop_
_entity_poly.entity_id
_entity_poly.type
_entity_poly.pdbx_seq_one_letter_code
_entity_poly.pdbx_strand_id
1 'polypeptide(L)'
;MSVKSAESFPLARYRAGGGHPTGQRNGIEENLEESFLSHFTQLFNKYAGPNGTWHRDQIGLFMHHIQVENPEGLASYLVDQDELNLPELIKYLTSPCGNILEMAAPQDLTWPLNNYFISSSHNTYLTGNQLSSDSSTEAYKDALLRGCRCIEIDVWDGKEQWKPGFGSDDEEREVKDTSRDAPKKMGFADRAMIKFGRWAMNKFDPVDPDGRTIDDRLLDIIDAEPRVLHGFTLTKEVLFRDVCETVKEYAFTTSDLPLIVSLEVHCSPLQQGSMVN
;
A
#
# COMPACT_ATOMS: atom_id res chain seq x y z
N MET A 1 -22.67 26.69 11.42
CA MET A 1 -23.75 25.79 11.86
C MET A 1 -23.26 24.37 11.67
N SER A 2 -23.19 23.58 12.74
CA SER A 2 -22.79 22.16 12.67
C SER A 2 -23.96 21.38 12.07
N VAL A 3 -23.82 20.95 10.82
CA VAL A 3 -24.79 20.09 10.14
C VAL A 3 -24.48 18.65 10.55
N LYS A 4 -25.36 18.06 11.36
CA LYS A 4 -25.28 16.65 11.73
C LYS A 4 -25.46 15.79 10.48
N SER A 5 -24.52 14.89 10.26
CA SER A 5 -24.51 13.90 9.18
C SER A 5 -25.65 12.88 9.35
N ALA A 6 -26.57 12.83 8.40
CA ALA A 6 -27.44 11.68 8.18
C ALA A 6 -27.55 11.46 6.68
N GLU A 7 -27.47 10.18 6.30
CA GLU A 7 -27.34 9.60 4.96
C GLU A 7 -25.92 9.57 4.42
N SER A 8 -25.22 8.47 4.73
CA SER A 8 -23.95 8.12 4.09
C SER A 8 -24.19 7.93 2.59
N PHE A 9 -23.59 8.80 1.77
CA PHE A 9 -23.50 8.59 0.33
C PHE A 9 -22.95 7.18 0.06
N PRO A 10 -23.46 6.44 -0.93
CA PRO A 10 -23.02 5.08 -1.25
C PRO A 10 -21.65 5.06 -1.97
N LEU A 11 -20.68 5.81 -1.44
CA LEU A 11 -19.30 5.93 -1.94
C LEU A 11 -18.56 4.59 -1.94
N ALA A 12 -18.98 3.65 -1.08
CA ALA A 12 -18.37 2.33 -0.99
C ALA A 12 -18.45 1.51 -2.30
N ARG A 13 -19.38 1.83 -3.21
CA ARG A 13 -19.51 1.19 -4.54
C ARG A 13 -18.52 1.72 -5.58
N TYR A 14 -17.82 2.80 -5.26
CA TYR A 14 -17.01 3.58 -6.20
C TYR A 14 -15.55 3.67 -5.69
N ARG A 15 -14.97 2.50 -5.41
CA ARG A 15 -13.54 2.38 -5.05
C ARG A 15 -12.72 2.60 -6.31
N ALA A 16 -12.04 3.73 -6.38
CA ALA A 16 -11.06 4.00 -7.42
C ALA A 16 -9.64 3.93 -6.85
N GLY A 17 -8.70 3.46 -7.66
CA GLY A 17 -7.27 3.50 -7.36
C GLY A 17 -6.80 4.94 -7.14
N GLY A 18 -5.72 5.10 -6.36
CA GLY A 18 -5.30 6.39 -5.78
C GLY A 18 -5.32 7.55 -6.77
N GLY A 19 -6.05 8.59 -6.39
CA GLY A 19 -6.26 9.79 -7.19
C GLY A 19 -7.72 10.24 -7.22
N HIS A 20 -8.67 9.34 -6.92
CA HIS A 20 -10.08 9.71 -6.90
C HIS A 20 -10.49 10.33 -5.56
N PRO A 21 -11.26 11.43 -5.55
CA PRO A 21 -11.77 12.06 -4.33
C PRO A 21 -12.78 11.21 -3.53
N THR A 22 -13.09 9.98 -3.94
CA THR A 22 -14.09 9.13 -3.25
C THR A 22 -13.61 8.60 -1.90
N GLY A 23 -12.34 8.80 -1.54
CA GLY A 23 -11.86 8.57 -0.18
C GLY A 23 -12.31 9.68 0.75
N GLN A 24 -13.17 9.36 1.74
CA GLN A 24 -13.35 10.21 2.91
C GLN A 24 -11.98 10.51 3.53
N ARG A 25 -11.50 11.74 3.39
CA ARG A 25 -10.33 12.22 4.14
C ARG A 25 -10.78 12.44 5.58
N ASN A 26 -10.70 11.39 6.40
CA ASN A 26 -10.99 11.49 7.83
C ASN A 26 -10.07 12.56 8.46
N GLY A 27 -10.65 13.61 9.05
CA GLY A 27 -9.95 14.58 9.90
C GLY A 27 -9.70 15.97 9.30
N ILE A 28 -10.10 16.26 8.06
CA ILE A 28 -10.10 17.63 7.53
C ILE A 28 -11.55 18.14 7.56
N GLU A 29 -11.89 19.00 8.51
CA GLU A 29 -13.07 19.86 8.38
C GLU A 29 -12.75 20.90 7.29
N GLU A 30 -13.19 20.62 6.07
CA GLU A 30 -13.08 21.57 4.96
C GLU A 30 -14.01 22.76 5.25
N ASN A 31 -13.45 23.80 5.87
CA ASN A 31 -14.14 25.06 6.03
C ASN A 31 -14.14 25.78 4.69
N LEU A 32 -15.33 26.10 4.18
CA LEU A 32 -15.47 26.93 3.00
C LEU A 32 -14.96 28.34 3.32
N GLU A 33 -14.05 28.86 2.50
CA GLU A 33 -13.55 30.23 2.68
C GLU A 33 -14.71 31.25 2.58
N GLU A 34 -14.66 32.30 3.38
CA GLU A 34 -15.71 33.33 3.42
C GLU A 34 -15.91 34.01 2.05
N SER A 35 -14.83 34.14 1.27
CA SER A 35 -14.84 34.66 -0.10
C SER A 35 -15.71 33.81 -1.04
N PHE A 36 -15.57 32.48 -1.00
CA PHE A 36 -16.42 31.54 -1.75
C PHE A 36 -17.86 31.60 -1.27
N LEU A 37 -18.09 31.63 0.05
CA LEU A 37 -19.44 31.71 0.61
C LEU A 37 -20.16 32.98 0.18
N SER A 38 -19.46 34.13 0.19
CA SER A 38 -19.98 35.41 -0.29
C SER A 38 -20.33 35.34 -1.78
N HIS A 39 -19.46 34.74 -2.59
CA HIS A 39 -19.73 34.55 -4.02
C HIS A 39 -20.94 33.66 -4.27
N PHE A 40 -21.04 32.50 -3.61
CA PHE A 40 -22.19 31.60 -3.73
C PHE A 40 -23.48 32.24 -3.24
N THR A 41 -23.43 33.02 -2.16
CA THR A 41 -24.58 33.77 -1.65
C THR A 41 -25.07 34.80 -2.67
N GLN A 42 -24.16 35.57 -3.27
CA GLN A 42 -24.51 36.54 -4.31
C GLN A 42 -25.11 35.85 -5.54
N LEU A 43 -24.51 34.75 -5.98
CA LEU A 43 -24.99 33.97 -7.12
C LEU A 43 -26.39 33.38 -6.85
N PHE A 44 -26.58 32.77 -5.68
CA PHE A 44 -27.87 32.19 -5.28
C PHE A 44 -28.96 33.27 -5.22
N ASN A 45 -28.69 34.38 -4.53
CA ASN A 45 -29.66 35.47 -4.36
C ASN A 45 -30.02 36.17 -5.68
N LYS A 46 -29.15 36.14 -6.69
CA LYS A 46 -29.45 36.69 -8.02
C LYS A 46 -30.62 35.97 -8.70
N TYR A 47 -30.79 34.68 -8.41
CA TYR A 47 -31.83 33.85 -9.03
C TYR A 47 -32.94 33.44 -8.04
N ALA A 48 -32.76 33.68 -6.74
CA ALA A 48 -33.78 33.34 -5.74
C ALA A 48 -35.08 34.15 -5.93
N GLY A 49 -36.21 33.46 -5.71
CA GLY A 49 -37.52 34.08 -5.68
C GLY A 49 -37.75 34.95 -4.43
N PRO A 50 -38.94 35.56 -4.28
CA PRO A 50 -39.27 36.44 -3.16
C PRO A 50 -39.11 35.82 -1.77
N ASN A 51 -39.21 34.48 -1.69
CA ASN A 51 -39.07 33.73 -0.44
C ASN A 51 -37.62 33.36 -0.12
N GLY A 52 -36.65 33.76 -0.94
CA GLY A 52 -35.23 33.41 -0.75
C GLY A 52 -34.91 31.95 -1.11
N THR A 53 -35.69 31.33 -1.99
CA THR A 53 -35.50 29.96 -2.48
C THR A 53 -35.48 29.91 -4.00
N TRP A 54 -34.88 28.86 -4.57
CA TRP A 54 -35.07 28.50 -5.98
C TRP A 54 -36.25 27.54 -6.09
N HIS A 55 -37.14 27.74 -7.07
CA HIS A 55 -38.26 26.83 -7.33
C HIS A 55 -37.86 25.67 -8.25
N ARG A 56 -38.67 24.61 -8.29
CA ARG A 56 -38.48 23.40 -9.11
C ARG A 56 -37.95 23.65 -10.52
N ASP A 57 -38.53 24.61 -11.26
CA ASP A 57 -38.09 24.92 -12.63
C ASP A 57 -36.65 25.46 -12.67
N GLN A 58 -36.26 26.28 -11.70
CA GLN A 58 -34.92 26.84 -11.60
C GLN A 58 -33.90 25.78 -11.20
N ILE A 59 -34.29 24.88 -10.28
CA ILE A 59 -33.47 23.72 -9.89
C ILE A 59 -33.24 22.83 -11.11
N GLY A 60 -34.31 22.50 -11.84
CA GLY A 60 -34.23 21.70 -13.07
C GLY A 60 -33.33 22.36 -14.13
N LEU A 61 -33.45 23.67 -14.35
CA LEU A 61 -32.56 24.39 -15.27
C LEU A 61 -31.09 24.31 -14.83
N PHE A 62 -30.81 24.51 -13.55
CA PHE A 62 -29.45 24.42 -13.01
C PHE A 62 -28.87 23.01 -13.17
N MET A 63 -29.61 21.98 -12.73
CA MET A 63 -29.13 20.60 -12.78
C MET A 63 -28.97 20.10 -14.22
N HIS A 64 -29.93 20.35 -15.11
CA HIS A 64 -29.90 19.81 -16.47
C HIS A 64 -29.08 20.62 -17.48
N HIS A 65 -29.01 21.96 -17.32
CA HIS A 65 -28.34 22.80 -18.32
C HIS A 65 -27.04 23.44 -17.83
N ILE A 66 -26.84 23.59 -16.52
CA ILE A 66 -25.59 24.17 -15.99
C ILE A 66 -24.66 23.05 -15.50
N GLN A 67 -25.15 22.16 -14.63
CA GLN A 67 -24.36 21.02 -14.14
C GLN A 67 -24.32 19.86 -15.14
N VAL A 68 -25.30 19.81 -16.06
CA VAL A 68 -25.44 18.72 -17.05
C VAL A 68 -25.48 17.35 -16.34
N GLU A 69 -26.21 17.31 -15.22
CA GLU A 69 -26.31 16.15 -14.36
C GLU A 69 -27.15 15.03 -14.99
N ASN A 70 -26.77 13.79 -14.71
CA ASN A 70 -27.55 12.62 -15.13
C ASN A 70 -28.87 12.60 -14.33
N PRO A 71 -30.05 12.60 -14.98
CA PRO A 71 -31.35 12.55 -14.29
C PRO A 71 -31.54 11.28 -13.45
N GLU A 72 -30.83 10.19 -13.77
CA GLU A 72 -30.84 8.94 -13.00
C GLU A 72 -29.62 8.81 -12.06
N GLY A 73 -28.82 9.88 -11.95
CA GLY A 73 -27.61 9.94 -11.14
C GLY A 73 -27.88 10.15 -9.64
N LEU A 74 -26.80 10.22 -8.86
CA LEU A 74 -26.88 10.38 -7.40
C LEU A 74 -27.43 11.75 -6.95
N ALA A 75 -27.42 12.76 -7.83
CA ALA A 75 -27.94 14.09 -7.56
C ALA A 75 -29.43 14.26 -7.92
N SER A 76 -30.10 13.21 -8.40
CA SER A 76 -31.51 13.25 -8.84
C SER A 76 -32.47 13.73 -7.76
N TYR A 77 -32.13 13.47 -6.48
CA TYR A 77 -32.91 13.93 -5.33
C TYR A 77 -33.10 15.46 -5.27
N LEU A 78 -32.23 16.25 -5.89
CA LEU A 78 -32.38 17.71 -5.96
C LEU A 78 -33.40 18.12 -7.02
N VAL A 79 -33.45 17.43 -8.16
CA VAL A 79 -34.37 17.74 -9.27
C VAL A 79 -35.83 17.54 -8.83
N ASP A 80 -36.06 16.59 -7.93
CA ASP A 80 -37.41 16.29 -7.42
C ASP A 80 -37.89 17.27 -6.34
N GLN A 81 -37.03 18.16 -5.84
CA GLN A 81 -37.40 19.15 -4.83
C GLN A 81 -38.24 20.28 -5.42
N ASP A 82 -39.25 20.71 -4.65
CA ASP A 82 -40.10 21.85 -5.03
C ASP A 82 -39.41 23.19 -4.79
N GLU A 83 -38.59 23.28 -3.74
CA GLU A 83 -37.79 24.45 -3.40
C GLU A 83 -36.39 24.05 -2.92
N LEU A 84 -35.39 24.89 -3.21
CA LEU A 84 -34.00 24.74 -2.78
C LEU A 84 -33.53 26.03 -2.10
N ASN A 85 -32.99 25.92 -0.89
CA ASN A 85 -32.39 27.04 -0.16
C ASN A 85 -30.86 27.08 -0.28
N LEU A 86 -30.25 28.21 0.12
CA LEU A 86 -28.79 28.41 0.01
C LEU A 86 -27.97 27.33 0.77
N PRO A 87 -28.29 26.97 2.03
CA PRO A 87 -27.62 25.87 2.72
C PRO A 87 -27.65 24.53 1.96
N GLU A 88 -28.76 24.20 1.31
CA GLU A 88 -28.90 22.98 0.52
C GLU A 88 -28.05 23.02 -0.76
N LEU A 89 -28.02 24.17 -1.45
CA LEU A 89 -27.13 24.35 -2.60
C LEU A 89 -25.66 24.21 -2.17
N ILE A 90 -25.25 24.84 -1.06
CA ILE A 90 -23.88 24.72 -0.54
C ILE A 90 -23.58 23.25 -0.21
N LYS A 91 -24.51 22.55 0.43
CA LYS A 91 -24.36 21.12 0.73
C LYS A 91 -24.17 20.30 -0.54
N TYR A 92 -24.88 20.60 -1.63
CA TYR A 92 -24.67 19.94 -2.91
C TYR A 92 -23.28 20.24 -3.49
N LEU A 93 -22.90 21.52 -3.59
CA LEU A 93 -21.63 21.95 -4.17
C LEU A 93 -20.41 21.37 -3.43
N THR A 94 -20.53 21.13 -2.12
CA THR A 94 -19.47 20.51 -1.30
C THR A 94 -19.63 19.00 -1.15
N SER A 95 -20.71 18.42 -1.68
CA SER A 95 -20.89 16.97 -1.68
C SER A 95 -20.08 16.30 -2.80
N PRO A 96 -19.91 14.97 -2.76
CA PRO A 96 -19.35 14.22 -3.87
C PRO A 96 -20.07 14.44 -5.22
N CYS A 97 -21.36 14.78 -5.22
CA CYS A 97 -22.10 15.07 -6.45
C CYS A 97 -21.70 16.40 -7.09
N GLY A 98 -21.32 17.40 -6.29
CA GLY A 98 -20.80 18.68 -6.79
C GLY A 98 -19.32 18.64 -7.15
N ASN A 99 -18.66 17.48 -7.07
CA ASN A 99 -17.24 17.35 -7.35
C ASN A 99 -16.98 17.49 -8.85
N ILE A 100 -15.97 18.28 -9.22
CA ILE A 100 -15.55 18.44 -10.63
C ILE A 100 -15.08 17.12 -11.26
N LEU A 101 -14.64 16.17 -10.44
CA LEU A 101 -14.28 14.82 -10.89
C LEU A 101 -15.51 13.93 -10.79
N GLU A 102 -15.96 13.43 -11.95
CA GLU A 102 -17.02 12.44 -12.04
C GLU A 102 -16.67 11.19 -11.21
N MET A 103 -17.67 10.59 -10.58
CA MET A 103 -17.49 9.32 -9.88
C MET A 103 -17.14 8.22 -10.89
N ALA A 104 -16.06 7.47 -10.63
CA ALA A 104 -15.63 6.38 -11.50
C ALA A 104 -16.79 5.41 -11.79
N ALA A 105 -17.04 5.11 -13.06
CA ALA A 105 -18.06 4.12 -13.40
C ALA A 105 -17.76 2.75 -12.74
N PRO A 106 -18.79 1.95 -12.38
CA PRO A 106 -18.59 0.59 -11.92
C PRO A 106 -17.74 -0.19 -12.91
N GLN A 107 -16.71 -0.89 -12.41
CA GLN A 107 -15.81 -1.67 -13.24
C GLN A 107 -16.30 -3.11 -13.37
N ASP A 108 -16.27 -3.65 -14.60
CA ASP A 108 -16.46 -5.08 -14.84
C ASP A 108 -15.13 -5.81 -14.60
N LEU A 109 -15.06 -6.51 -13.47
CA LEU A 109 -13.86 -7.22 -13.01
C LEU A 109 -13.82 -8.70 -13.47
N THR A 110 -14.70 -9.10 -14.40
CA THR A 110 -14.80 -10.50 -14.88
C THR A 110 -13.85 -10.82 -16.03
N TRP A 111 -13.26 -9.81 -16.66
CA TRP A 111 -12.32 -9.98 -17.76
C TRP A 111 -10.96 -10.52 -17.26
N PRO A 112 -10.16 -11.15 -18.13
CA PRO A 112 -8.79 -11.56 -17.81
C PRO A 112 -7.87 -10.38 -17.42
N LEU A 113 -6.83 -10.66 -16.64
CA LEU A 113 -5.94 -9.63 -16.06
C LEU A 113 -5.29 -8.70 -17.09
N ASN A 114 -4.99 -9.20 -18.30
CA ASN A 114 -4.39 -8.43 -19.39
C ASN A 114 -5.33 -7.41 -20.05
N ASN A 115 -6.57 -7.30 -19.58
CA ASN A 115 -7.55 -6.30 -20.04
C ASN A 115 -7.61 -5.06 -19.14
N TYR A 116 -6.81 -5.02 -18.06
CA TYR A 116 -6.79 -3.90 -17.13
C TYR A 116 -5.44 -3.20 -17.12
N PHE A 117 -5.48 -1.87 -16.93
CA PHE A 117 -4.30 -1.13 -16.51
C PHE A 117 -4.10 -1.34 -15.00
N ILE A 118 -2.87 -1.72 -14.62
CA ILE A 118 -2.53 -2.03 -13.23
C ILE A 118 -1.66 -0.91 -12.68
N SER A 119 -2.10 -0.29 -11.59
CA SER A 119 -1.29 0.68 -10.84
C SER A 119 -0.04 -0.02 -10.32
N SER A 120 1.13 0.38 -10.81
CA SER A 120 2.39 -0.34 -10.62
C SER A 120 3.47 0.62 -10.13
N SER A 121 4.28 0.16 -9.18
CA SER A 121 5.42 0.88 -8.62
C SER A 121 6.71 0.17 -8.99
N HIS A 122 7.72 0.94 -9.37
CA HIS A 122 9.07 0.47 -9.70
C HIS A 122 10.04 0.86 -8.60
N ASN A 123 10.94 -0.05 -8.21
CA ASN A 123 11.83 0.04 -7.06
C ASN A 123 11.09 0.57 -5.82
N THR A 124 9.99 -0.10 -5.45
CA THR A 124 9.02 0.41 -4.47
C THR A 124 9.65 0.75 -3.11
N TYR A 125 10.74 0.09 -2.76
CA TYR A 125 11.49 0.32 -1.52
C TYR A 125 12.19 1.69 -1.45
N LEU A 126 12.47 2.35 -2.58
CA LEU A 126 13.23 3.60 -2.61
C LEU A 126 12.39 4.80 -2.16
N THR A 127 12.94 5.61 -1.27
CA THR A 127 12.30 6.86 -0.79
C THR A 127 12.73 8.10 -1.59
N GLY A 128 13.69 7.96 -2.50
CA GLY A 128 14.23 9.07 -3.28
C GLY A 128 14.89 8.62 -4.59
N ASN A 129 16.07 9.16 -4.87
CA ASN A 129 16.80 8.89 -6.12
C ASN A 129 17.37 7.45 -6.21
N GLN A 130 17.67 7.03 -7.44
CA GLN A 130 18.18 5.70 -7.79
C GLN A 130 19.65 5.43 -7.42
N LEU A 131 20.39 6.35 -6.80
CA LEU A 131 21.84 6.16 -6.58
C LEU A 131 22.25 6.16 -5.12
N SER A 132 21.57 6.96 -4.29
CA SER A 132 22.01 7.24 -2.92
C SER A 132 20.87 7.49 -1.93
N SER A 133 19.62 7.20 -2.29
CA SER A 133 18.50 7.38 -1.37
C SER A 133 18.35 6.24 -0.38
N ASP A 134 17.53 6.44 0.64
CA ASP A 134 17.24 5.41 1.62
C ASP A 134 16.17 4.46 1.10
N SER A 135 16.27 3.18 1.49
CA SER A 135 15.17 2.23 1.34
C SER A 135 14.31 2.22 2.61
N SER A 136 13.00 2.04 2.47
CA SER A 136 12.07 2.02 3.60
C SER A 136 10.87 1.11 3.35
N THR A 137 10.40 0.44 4.41
CA THR A 137 9.12 -0.27 4.39
C THR A 137 7.93 0.67 4.24
N GLU A 138 8.04 1.92 4.76
CA GLU A 138 6.97 2.93 4.60
C GLU A 138 6.69 3.25 3.14
N ALA A 139 7.68 3.11 2.23
CA ALA A 139 7.47 3.33 0.81
C ALA A 139 6.48 2.31 0.20
N TYR A 140 6.52 1.05 0.67
CA TYR A 140 5.52 0.03 0.30
C TYR A 140 4.14 0.36 0.84
N LYS A 141 4.05 0.72 2.13
CA LYS A 141 2.80 1.13 2.76
C LYS A 141 2.16 2.30 2.01
N ASP A 142 2.92 3.35 1.71
CA ASP A 142 2.43 4.51 0.97
C ASP A 142 1.95 4.14 -0.43
N ALA A 143 2.67 3.28 -1.14
CA ALA A 143 2.26 2.79 -2.46
C ALA A 143 0.93 2.01 -2.37
N LEU A 144 0.81 1.10 -1.40
CA LEU A 144 -0.39 0.27 -1.19
C LEU A 144 -1.60 1.11 -0.75
N LEU A 145 -1.40 2.09 0.16
CA LEU A 145 -2.44 3.03 0.57
C LEU A 145 -2.89 3.97 -0.57
N ARG A 146 -2.04 4.21 -1.56
CA ARG A 146 -2.39 4.88 -2.82
C ARG A 146 -3.01 3.94 -3.86
N GLY A 147 -3.31 2.69 -3.50
CA GLY A 147 -3.96 1.72 -4.39
C GLY A 147 -3.04 1.10 -5.43
N CYS A 148 -1.72 1.13 -5.24
CA CYS A 148 -0.78 0.36 -6.06
C CYS A 148 -1.08 -1.15 -5.93
N ARG A 149 -1.10 -1.86 -7.07
CA ARG A 149 -1.41 -3.30 -7.20
C ARG A 149 -0.27 -4.12 -7.81
N CYS A 150 0.85 -3.51 -8.15
CA CYS A 150 2.09 -4.20 -8.51
C CYS A 150 3.27 -3.51 -7.81
N ILE A 151 3.93 -4.22 -6.91
CA ILE A 151 5.11 -3.73 -6.18
C ILE A 151 6.36 -4.50 -6.61
N GLU A 152 7.51 -3.87 -6.45
CA GLU A 152 8.80 -4.44 -6.79
C GLU A 152 9.67 -4.58 -5.54
N ILE A 153 10.33 -5.74 -5.39
CA ILE A 153 11.21 -6.07 -4.27
C ILE A 153 12.52 -6.66 -4.83
N ASP A 154 13.60 -5.88 -4.73
CA ASP A 154 14.94 -6.32 -5.12
C ASP A 154 15.62 -6.99 -3.93
N VAL A 155 15.63 -8.32 -3.93
CA VAL A 155 16.11 -9.11 -2.80
C VAL A 155 17.56 -9.52 -3.02
N TRP A 156 18.41 -9.22 -2.05
CA TRP A 156 19.85 -9.51 -2.06
C TRP A 156 20.25 -10.30 -0.82
N ASP A 157 21.35 -11.06 -0.94
CA ASP A 157 21.96 -11.72 0.21
C ASP A 157 22.27 -10.71 1.33
N GLY A 158 21.72 -10.97 2.52
CA GLY A 158 22.03 -10.27 3.77
C GLY A 158 23.15 -10.94 4.56
N LYS A 159 23.27 -10.57 5.84
CA LYS A 159 24.36 -11.06 6.71
C LYS A 159 24.01 -12.41 7.32
N GLU A 160 24.88 -13.39 7.11
CA GLU A 160 24.83 -14.69 7.77
C GLU A 160 25.38 -14.62 9.21
N GLN A 161 24.65 -15.23 10.14
CA GLN A 161 24.99 -15.32 11.56
C GLN A 161 24.74 -16.75 12.06
N TRP A 162 25.47 -17.18 13.08
CA TRP A 162 25.17 -18.45 13.73
C TRP A 162 23.88 -18.33 14.54
N LYS A 163 22.98 -19.30 14.40
CA LYS A 163 21.87 -19.46 15.34
C LYS A 163 22.43 -19.74 16.74
N PRO A 164 21.73 -19.31 17.82
CA PRO A 164 22.15 -19.58 19.18
C PRO A 164 22.44 -21.08 19.40
N GLY A 165 23.59 -21.40 19.98
CA GLY A 165 24.03 -22.78 20.24
C GLY A 165 24.93 -23.43 19.17
N PHE A 166 25.19 -22.76 18.03
CA PHE A 166 25.98 -23.32 16.92
C PHE A 166 27.27 -22.55 16.58
N GLY A 167 27.67 -21.55 17.38
CA GLY A 167 28.90 -20.78 17.17
C GLY A 167 30.16 -21.55 17.61
N SER A 168 31.28 -21.32 16.93
CA SER A 168 32.57 -21.94 17.24
C SER A 168 33.20 -21.34 18.50
N ASP A 169 32.77 -21.79 19.67
CA ASP A 169 33.58 -21.75 20.88
C ASP A 169 33.51 -23.16 21.53
N ASP A 170 34.29 -24.09 20.98
CA ASP A 170 34.72 -25.28 21.73
C ASP A 170 35.78 -24.84 22.76
N GLU A 171 35.34 -24.14 23.80
CA GLU A 171 35.99 -24.20 25.10
C GLU A 171 34.92 -24.58 26.12
N GLU A 172 35.07 -25.79 26.66
CA GLU A 172 34.33 -26.40 27.76
C GLU A 172 33.46 -25.43 28.56
N ARG A 173 32.14 -25.46 28.34
CA ARG A 173 31.19 -24.85 29.29
C ARG A 173 30.26 -25.91 29.83
N GLU A 174 30.48 -26.21 31.10
CA GLU A 174 29.50 -26.81 31.99
C GLU A 174 28.11 -26.16 31.78
N VAL A 175 27.09 -27.02 31.80
CA VAL A 175 25.68 -26.66 31.71
C VAL A 175 25.33 -25.56 32.70
N LYS A 176 25.21 -24.32 32.22
CA LYS A 176 24.57 -23.23 32.95
C LYS A 176 23.61 -22.45 32.05
N ASP A 177 22.35 -22.62 32.39
CA ASP A 177 21.19 -21.75 32.21
C ASP A 177 20.96 -21.17 30.81
N THR A 178 20.01 -21.79 30.12
CA THR A 178 19.45 -21.40 28.82
C THR A 178 18.63 -20.12 28.95
N SER A 179 19.28 -18.96 29.01
CA SER A 179 18.65 -17.72 28.57
C SER A 179 19.69 -16.67 28.18
N ARG A 180 19.65 -16.24 26.91
CA ARG A 180 20.36 -15.09 26.29
C ARG A 180 21.77 -15.36 25.75
N ASP A 181 21.92 -16.33 24.85
CA ASP A 181 23.02 -16.27 23.88
C ASP A 181 22.58 -15.42 22.68
N ALA A 182 23.21 -14.26 22.52
CA ALA A 182 22.99 -13.40 21.36
C ALA A 182 23.58 -14.04 20.09
N PRO A 183 22.93 -13.92 18.92
CA PRO A 183 23.44 -14.44 17.66
C PRO A 183 24.84 -13.87 17.37
N LYS A 184 25.78 -14.75 17.02
CA LYS A 184 27.18 -14.38 16.74
C LYS A 184 27.38 -14.23 15.24
N LYS A 185 27.93 -13.09 14.82
CA LYS A 185 28.31 -12.85 13.42
C LYS A 185 29.42 -13.81 13.00
N MET A 186 29.29 -14.39 11.81
CA MET A 186 30.31 -15.28 11.26
C MET A 186 31.60 -14.53 10.90
N GLY A 187 32.72 -15.06 11.38
CA GLY A 187 34.06 -14.61 10.99
C GLY A 187 34.49 -15.14 9.62
N PHE A 188 35.66 -14.71 9.16
CA PHE A 188 36.25 -15.20 7.91
C PHE A 188 36.58 -16.70 7.98
N ALA A 189 37.07 -17.17 9.13
CA ALA A 189 37.38 -18.58 9.37
C ALA A 189 36.11 -19.45 9.31
N ASP A 190 35.02 -19.02 9.96
CA ASP A 190 33.72 -19.71 9.95
C ASP A 190 33.20 -19.88 8.53
N ARG A 191 33.25 -18.80 7.72
CA ARG A 191 32.83 -18.84 6.32
C ARG A 191 33.67 -19.81 5.48
N ALA A 192 34.98 -19.89 5.74
CA ALA A 192 35.85 -20.84 5.06
C ALA A 192 35.52 -22.29 5.45
N MET A 193 35.27 -22.54 6.74
CA MET A 193 34.85 -23.86 7.25
C MET A 193 33.51 -24.29 6.68
N ILE A 194 32.52 -23.38 6.59
CA ILE A 194 31.21 -23.66 5.98
C ILE A 194 31.37 -23.95 4.50
N LYS A 195 32.19 -23.19 3.76
CA LYS A 195 32.45 -23.49 2.35
C LYS A 195 33.09 -24.86 2.15
N PHE A 196 34.06 -25.21 2.99
CA PHE A 196 34.70 -26.53 2.94
C PHE A 196 33.71 -27.65 3.31
N GLY A 197 32.94 -27.46 4.37
CA GLY A 197 31.87 -28.39 4.79
C GLY A 197 30.80 -28.56 3.72
N ARG A 198 30.33 -27.46 3.12
CA ARG A 198 29.37 -27.46 2.00
C ARG A 198 29.93 -28.20 0.78
N TRP A 199 31.21 -28.04 0.46
CA TRP A 199 31.85 -28.81 -0.62
C TRP A 199 31.92 -30.31 -0.30
N ALA A 200 32.34 -30.67 0.92
CA ALA A 200 32.45 -32.06 1.35
C ALA A 200 31.07 -32.73 1.37
N MET A 201 30.06 -32.10 1.98
CA MET A 201 28.70 -32.60 2.01
C MET A 201 28.12 -32.73 0.60
N ASN A 202 28.31 -31.74 -0.28
CA ASN A 202 27.84 -31.86 -1.68
C ASN A 202 28.44 -33.06 -2.42
N LYS A 203 29.68 -33.42 -2.08
CA LYS A 203 30.40 -34.50 -2.74
C LYS A 203 30.01 -35.89 -2.22
N PHE A 204 29.68 -36.01 -0.95
CA PHE A 204 29.52 -37.31 -0.28
C PHE A 204 28.10 -37.58 0.24
N ASP A 205 27.31 -36.55 0.51
CA ASP A 205 25.98 -36.63 1.11
C ASP A 205 25.11 -35.41 0.68
N PRO A 206 24.75 -35.32 -0.62
CA PRO A 206 24.08 -34.13 -1.16
C PRO A 206 22.63 -33.94 -0.67
N VAL A 207 21.99 -35.02 -0.21
CA VAL A 207 20.60 -35.04 0.27
C VAL A 207 20.51 -36.00 1.46
N ASP A 208 19.93 -35.56 2.57
CA ASP A 208 19.75 -36.42 3.75
C ASP A 208 18.58 -37.43 3.57
N PRO A 209 18.39 -38.40 4.48
CA PRO A 209 17.31 -39.38 4.38
C PRO A 209 15.89 -38.79 4.32
N ASP A 210 15.71 -37.56 4.80
CA ASP A 210 14.44 -36.83 4.78
C ASP A 210 14.24 -36.03 3.48
N GLY A 211 15.18 -36.11 2.54
CA GLY A 211 15.12 -35.41 1.25
C GLY A 211 15.59 -33.96 1.30
N ARG A 212 16.19 -33.51 2.42
CA ARG A 212 16.63 -32.12 2.59
C ARG A 212 17.98 -31.88 1.94
N THR A 213 18.11 -30.75 1.28
CA THR A 213 19.37 -30.31 0.69
C THR A 213 20.34 -29.82 1.78
N ILE A 214 21.60 -29.64 1.41
CA ILE A 214 22.58 -29.05 2.34
C ILE A 214 22.17 -27.65 2.75
N ASP A 215 21.59 -26.87 1.84
CA ASP A 215 21.16 -25.51 2.17
C ASP A 215 20.00 -25.53 3.17
N ASP A 216 19.05 -26.46 3.04
CA ASP A 216 17.99 -26.68 4.05
C ASP A 216 18.56 -27.05 5.42
N ARG A 217 19.57 -27.92 5.45
CA ARG A 217 20.27 -28.31 6.69
C ARG A 217 21.09 -27.16 7.27
N LEU A 218 21.67 -26.31 6.44
CA LEU A 218 22.39 -25.13 6.88
C LEU A 218 21.46 -24.08 7.50
N LEU A 219 20.21 -23.97 7.02
CA LEU A 219 19.22 -23.08 7.65
C LEU A 219 18.89 -23.49 9.09
N ASP A 220 19.12 -24.73 9.52
CA ASP A 220 18.93 -25.13 10.92
C ASP A 220 19.98 -24.50 11.86
N ILE A 221 21.13 -24.09 11.33
CA ILE A 221 22.29 -23.62 12.12
C ILE A 221 22.73 -22.19 11.77
N ILE A 222 22.36 -21.69 10.59
CA ILE A 222 22.66 -20.33 10.11
C ILE A 222 21.37 -19.52 10.06
N ASP A 223 21.40 -18.33 10.65
CA ASP A 223 20.43 -17.29 10.41
C ASP A 223 20.91 -16.43 9.24
N ALA A 224 20.16 -16.46 8.14
CA ALA A 224 20.53 -15.80 6.88
C ALA A 224 19.33 -14.99 6.38
N GLU A 225 19.18 -13.78 6.94
CA GLU A 225 18.07 -12.88 6.66
C GLU A 225 18.36 -12.07 5.39
N PRO A 226 17.57 -12.24 4.31
CA PRO A 226 17.72 -11.46 3.07
C PRO A 226 17.40 -9.98 3.30
N ARG A 227 17.95 -9.14 2.43
CA ARG A 227 17.76 -7.68 2.49
C ARG A 227 17.26 -7.14 1.16
N VAL A 228 16.64 -5.97 1.21
CA VAL A 228 16.10 -5.26 0.06
C VAL A 228 16.83 -3.93 -0.10
N LEU A 229 17.39 -3.73 -1.30
CA LEU A 229 18.12 -2.51 -1.68
C LEU A 229 18.31 -2.45 -3.20
N HIS A 230 18.74 -1.29 -3.69
CA HIS A 230 19.15 -1.19 -5.08
C HIS A 230 20.62 -1.61 -5.24
N GLY A 231 20.85 -2.71 -5.96
CA GLY A 231 22.17 -3.31 -6.14
C GLY A 231 23.20 -2.37 -6.74
N PHE A 232 24.46 -2.52 -6.33
CA PHE A 232 25.60 -1.73 -6.83
C PHE A 232 25.48 -0.21 -6.63
N THR A 233 24.61 0.24 -5.72
CA THR A 233 24.43 1.65 -5.35
C THR A 233 24.76 1.92 -3.88
N LEU A 234 24.61 3.17 -3.44
CA LEU A 234 24.82 3.59 -2.04
C LEU A 234 23.51 3.63 -1.24
N THR A 235 22.44 3.00 -1.72
CA THR A 235 21.16 2.99 -1.01
C THR A 235 21.23 2.15 0.26
N LYS A 236 20.61 2.62 1.34
CA LYS A 236 20.48 1.81 2.57
C LYS A 236 19.57 0.59 2.34
N GLU A 237 19.77 -0.44 3.14
CA GLU A 237 19.02 -1.70 3.09
C GLU A 237 17.87 -1.72 4.10
N VAL A 238 16.82 -2.47 3.80
CA VAL A 238 15.78 -2.92 4.74
C VAL A 238 15.69 -4.45 4.74
N LEU A 239 15.16 -5.06 5.79
CA LEU A 239 15.04 -6.53 5.82
C LEU A 239 13.89 -6.99 4.92
N PHE A 240 14.09 -8.12 4.23
CA PHE A 240 13.05 -8.70 3.39
C PHE A 240 11.81 -9.10 4.21
N ARG A 241 12.02 -9.63 5.43
CA ARG A 241 10.92 -9.95 6.36
C ARG A 241 10.09 -8.73 6.72
N ASP A 242 10.70 -7.59 7.05
CA ASP A 242 9.99 -6.37 7.40
C ASP A 242 9.14 -5.85 6.21
N VAL A 243 9.65 -6.01 4.98
CA VAL A 243 8.88 -5.73 3.76
C VAL A 243 7.68 -6.65 3.65
N CYS A 244 7.84 -7.96 3.86
CA CYS A 244 6.75 -8.94 3.82
C CYS A 244 5.67 -8.65 4.88
N GLU A 245 6.07 -8.29 6.10
CA GLU A 245 5.16 -7.92 7.19
C GLU A 245 4.35 -6.66 6.83
N THR A 246 5.02 -5.64 6.29
CA THR A 246 4.37 -4.41 5.83
C THR A 246 3.40 -4.69 4.69
N VAL A 247 3.79 -5.49 3.69
CA VAL A 247 2.91 -5.88 2.58
C VAL A 247 1.71 -6.65 3.10
N LYS A 248 1.90 -7.60 4.02
CA LYS A 248 0.81 -8.36 4.65
C LYS A 248 -0.19 -7.45 5.37
N GLU A 249 0.29 -6.42 6.07
CA GLU A 249 -0.56 -5.48 6.81
C GLU A 249 -1.38 -4.57 5.87
N TYR A 250 -0.76 -4.07 4.79
CA TYR A 250 -1.35 -3.00 3.97
C TYR A 250 -1.88 -3.43 2.59
N ALA A 251 -1.60 -4.66 2.14
CA ALA A 251 -1.93 -5.11 0.78
C ALA A 251 -3.39 -4.88 0.41
N PHE A 252 -4.31 -5.08 1.35
CA PHE A 252 -5.75 -5.02 1.09
C PHE A 252 -6.49 -3.92 1.86
N THR A 253 -5.78 -2.94 2.43
CA THR A 253 -6.41 -1.85 3.20
C THR A 253 -7.34 -0.99 2.36
N THR A 254 -6.98 -0.72 1.10
CA THR A 254 -7.70 0.21 0.20
C THR A 254 -8.36 -0.48 -0.99
N SER A 255 -8.01 -1.74 -1.26
CA SER A 255 -8.53 -2.51 -2.39
C SER A 255 -8.47 -4.00 -2.10
N ASP A 256 -9.53 -4.72 -2.45
CA ASP A 256 -9.63 -6.18 -2.32
C ASP A 256 -9.13 -6.91 -3.59
N LEU A 257 -8.61 -6.16 -4.57
CA LEU A 257 -8.07 -6.72 -5.81
C LEU A 257 -6.69 -7.35 -5.60
N PRO A 258 -6.30 -8.33 -6.45
CA PRO A 258 -5.01 -9.01 -6.33
C PRO A 258 -3.81 -8.05 -6.30
N LEU A 259 -2.79 -8.42 -5.53
CA LEU A 259 -1.49 -7.77 -5.51
C LEU A 259 -0.50 -8.63 -6.30
N ILE A 260 0.25 -8.00 -7.22
CA ILE A 260 1.38 -8.59 -7.91
C ILE A 260 2.65 -8.17 -7.16
N VAL A 261 3.51 -9.15 -6.86
CA VAL A 261 4.84 -8.91 -6.29
C VAL A 261 5.88 -9.31 -7.33
N SER A 262 6.55 -8.30 -7.89
CA SER A 262 7.70 -8.48 -8.77
C SER A 262 8.95 -8.69 -7.91
N LEU A 263 9.52 -9.89 -7.95
CA LEU A 263 10.73 -10.24 -7.20
C LEU A 263 11.94 -10.20 -8.13
N GLU A 264 12.90 -9.32 -7.85
CA GLU A 264 14.23 -9.35 -8.46
C GLU A 264 15.20 -10.05 -7.49
N VAL A 265 15.44 -11.35 -7.70
CA VAL A 265 16.13 -12.20 -6.73
C VAL A 265 17.62 -12.35 -7.06
N HIS A 266 18.46 -11.80 -6.19
CA HIS A 266 19.93 -11.90 -6.20
C HIS A 266 20.46 -12.68 -4.98
N CYS A 267 19.62 -13.49 -4.36
CA CYS A 267 19.99 -14.32 -3.21
C CYS A 267 20.66 -15.64 -3.63
N SER A 268 21.60 -16.10 -2.82
CA SER A 268 22.12 -17.46 -2.85
C SER A 268 21.02 -18.49 -2.58
N PRO A 269 21.19 -19.76 -3.01
CA PRO A 269 20.18 -20.80 -2.74
C PRO A 269 19.81 -20.95 -1.25
N LEU A 270 20.77 -20.75 -0.35
CA LEU A 270 20.55 -20.73 1.10
C LEU A 270 19.54 -19.64 1.50
N GLN A 271 19.78 -18.40 1.08
CA GLN A 271 18.90 -17.28 1.42
C GLN A 271 17.58 -17.28 0.64
N GLN A 272 17.53 -17.90 -0.55
CA GLN A 272 16.26 -18.19 -1.22
C GLN A 272 15.41 -19.17 -0.39
N GLY A 273 16.04 -20.13 0.29
CA GLY A 273 15.36 -20.97 1.28
C GLY A 273 14.78 -20.16 2.44
N SER A 274 15.47 -19.11 2.90
CA SER A 274 14.91 -18.19 3.91
C SER A 274 13.71 -17.38 3.41
N MET A 275 13.60 -17.12 2.10
CA MET A 275 12.50 -16.30 1.54
C MET A 275 11.16 -17.04 1.49
N VAL A 276 11.17 -18.38 1.48
CA VAL A 276 9.98 -19.22 1.29
C VAL A 276 9.42 -19.81 2.59
N ASN A 277 10.11 -19.59 3.72
CA ASN A 277 9.80 -20.13 5.05
C ASN A 277 9.25 -19.05 5.99
#